data_AF-A0A1Q2MD33-F1
#
_entry.id   AF-A0A1Q2MD33-F1
#
_cell.length_a   1.000
_cell.length_b   1.000
_cell.length_c   1.000
_cell.angle_alpha   90.00
_cell.angle_beta   90.00
_cell.angle_gamma   90.00
#
_symmetry.space_group_name_H-M   'P 1'
#
loop_
_entity.id
_entity.type
_entity.pdbx_description
1 polymer ?
#
loop_
_entity_poly.entity_id
_entity_poly.type
_entity_poly.pdbx_seq_one_letter_code
_entity_poly.pdbx_strand_id
1 'polypeptide(L)'
;MFFRIFFPLLFLSVCSVFASSSHIIISDQASPKEIYAARELQRYLYHITGDLIKIDDNLSSIRGKGFVLGVKGGTAADLFTKSALIDEPAGLIGEEGYILKKINNRGNEIIAITGGSGVGCMYGVYGLLDDYYDVGFYFSGDILPEQKRELYLPDVDEVKNPAVYIRGFLPWTNFPQSATVYSWNDWKYIIDTAAKMRMNFIHVHNYNFGKQFHGHNEMYHNFEYKGYLSRVWMATARSGHMWRGEKWNIEDYLWGATDLFDDYDFGSDAAIHNENLSNQEVFDKGRSMFQKVIAYAHERGVKIGLGLDIDLIPNEYTDKFGIKADAPELVAARVEQITRDYPDLDVLLCFHSEGPQDEKDFWQGIFRMFYDGMKEKSPQTKIAVAGWGLKPEFVEGLPEDVICAPISAYSDKCVSGKEYGDREYWGCPWLERDFNSSQYYYPYNVHLSNTVEAWNQRASNMKGLYCLTWRLTDAIDPKISYIAKAPWDSKGRYKTSEAVYSEYARRSYGENSAAKITDIINENEPFASGFGECTPTPEFSGSTRPNSGEYLFNISKFKLTDSVSGNSSEFQAVDYKLNRGTQKAECSEGGECVGYIQHGNWLKYEPAEITTAMDSFEVRAGSAANGQGNRI
;
A
#
# COMPACT_ATOMS: atom_id res chain seq x y z
N MET A 1 32.54 -71.10 34.51
CA MET A 1 32.74 -69.64 34.38
C MET A 1 32.21 -69.24 33.01
N PHE A 2 31.16 -68.42 33.02
CA PHE A 2 30.38 -67.99 31.86
C PHE A 2 31.19 -67.08 30.94
N PHE A 3 30.95 -67.15 29.62
CA PHE A 3 30.29 -66.08 28.85
C PHE A 3 30.09 -66.56 27.39
N ARG A 4 28.86 -66.97 27.06
CA ARG A 4 28.37 -67.07 25.68
C ARG A 4 27.69 -65.74 25.36
N ILE A 5 28.26 -64.97 24.44
CA ILE A 5 27.65 -63.74 23.93
C ILE A 5 26.66 -64.15 22.84
N PHE A 6 25.37 -63.99 23.12
CA PHE A 6 24.28 -64.09 22.16
C PHE A 6 24.20 -62.77 21.38
N PHE A 7 24.36 -62.82 20.05
CA PHE A 7 23.97 -61.73 19.16
C PHE A 7 22.47 -61.91 18.84
N PRO A 8 21.59 -60.94 19.15
CA PRO A 8 20.23 -60.98 18.64
C PRO A 8 20.25 -60.57 17.16
N LEU A 9 19.75 -61.43 16.28
CA LEU A 9 19.33 -61.04 14.94
C LEU A 9 18.15 -60.06 15.10
N LEU A 10 18.43 -58.77 14.98
CA LEU A 10 17.40 -57.75 14.82
C LEU A 10 16.85 -57.89 13.39
N PHE A 11 15.66 -58.48 13.25
CA PHE A 11 14.87 -58.36 12.03
C PHE A 11 14.46 -56.88 11.91
N LEU A 12 15.29 -56.07 11.24
CA LEU A 12 14.89 -54.78 10.71
C LEU A 12 13.85 -55.07 9.62
N SER A 13 12.58 -55.03 10.01
CA SER A 13 11.49 -54.79 9.06
C SER A 13 11.74 -53.42 8.45
N VAL A 14 12.42 -53.40 7.30
CA VAL A 14 12.45 -52.24 6.43
C VAL A 14 11.02 -52.09 5.94
N CYS A 15 10.20 -51.37 6.70
CA CYS A 15 9.06 -50.69 6.13
C CYS A 15 9.66 -49.76 5.08
N SER A 16 9.63 -50.20 3.83
CA SER A 16 9.72 -49.32 2.69
C SER A 16 8.62 -48.29 2.85
N VAL A 17 8.97 -47.14 3.42
CA VAL A 17 8.19 -45.91 3.32
C VAL A 17 8.13 -45.65 1.83
N PHE A 18 7.03 -46.03 1.19
CA PHE A 18 6.74 -45.58 -0.16
C PHE A 18 6.70 -44.04 -0.06
N ALA A 19 7.74 -43.38 -0.57
CA ALA A 19 7.73 -41.94 -0.71
C ALA A 19 6.44 -41.55 -1.43
N SER A 20 5.63 -40.70 -0.81
CA SER A 20 4.43 -40.15 -1.43
C SER A 20 4.84 -39.48 -2.73
N SER A 21 4.39 -40.04 -3.86
CA SER A 21 4.69 -39.58 -5.21
C SER A 21 3.86 -38.35 -5.55
N SER A 22 4.00 -37.27 -4.78
CA SER A 22 3.30 -36.02 -5.06
C SER A 22 3.99 -35.27 -6.19
N HIS A 23 3.18 -34.66 -7.06
CA HIS A 23 3.66 -33.95 -8.24
C HIS A 23 2.98 -32.59 -8.39
N ILE A 24 3.72 -31.62 -8.91
CA ILE A 24 3.21 -30.36 -9.46
C ILE A 24 3.33 -30.48 -10.97
N ILE A 25 2.22 -30.42 -11.70
CA ILE A 25 2.23 -30.53 -13.15
C ILE A 25 1.96 -29.18 -13.80
N ILE A 26 2.76 -28.86 -14.80
CA ILE A 26 2.57 -27.75 -15.73
C ILE A 26 2.58 -28.26 -17.16
N SER A 27 2.15 -27.42 -18.10
CA SER A 27 2.32 -27.72 -19.53
C SER A 27 3.79 -27.72 -19.93
N ASP A 28 4.18 -28.54 -20.91
CA ASP A 28 5.47 -28.44 -21.61
C ASP A 28 5.61 -27.12 -22.41
N GLN A 29 4.48 -26.46 -22.70
CA GLN A 29 4.37 -25.14 -23.30
C GLN A 29 4.04 -24.04 -22.27
N ALA A 30 4.27 -24.29 -20.98
CA ALA A 30 4.00 -23.31 -19.92
C ALA A 30 4.82 -22.03 -20.12
N SER A 31 4.18 -20.88 -19.93
CA SER A 31 4.84 -19.57 -19.97
C SER A 31 5.86 -19.43 -18.83
N PRO A 32 6.84 -18.50 -18.94
CA PRO A 32 7.79 -18.23 -17.86
C PRO A 32 7.12 -17.94 -16.51
N LYS A 33 5.95 -17.29 -16.52
CA LYS A 33 5.17 -16.99 -15.31
C LYS A 33 4.53 -18.24 -14.70
N GLU A 34 4.03 -19.17 -15.51
CA GLU A 34 3.52 -20.46 -15.02
C GLU A 34 4.65 -21.32 -14.42
N ILE A 35 5.83 -21.34 -15.06
CA ILE A 35 7.02 -22.03 -14.54
C ILE A 35 7.45 -21.41 -13.19
N TYR A 36 7.46 -20.08 -13.10
CA TYR A 36 7.75 -19.36 -11.86
C TYR A 36 6.72 -19.72 -10.77
N ALA A 37 5.43 -19.68 -11.08
CA ALA A 37 4.36 -20.05 -10.14
C ALA A 37 4.49 -21.49 -9.62
N ALA A 38 4.85 -22.45 -10.48
CA ALA A 38 5.10 -23.83 -10.07
C ALA A 38 6.30 -23.96 -9.11
N ARG A 39 7.37 -23.19 -9.34
CA ARG A 39 8.55 -23.14 -8.46
C ARG A 39 8.23 -22.48 -7.12
N GLU A 40 7.41 -21.44 -7.11
CA GLU A 40 6.92 -20.82 -5.87
C GLU A 40 6.10 -21.83 -5.06
N LEU A 41 5.14 -22.52 -5.69
CA LEU A 41 4.37 -23.57 -5.03
C LEU A 41 5.29 -24.65 -4.45
N GLN A 42 6.26 -25.14 -5.23
CA GLN A 42 7.25 -26.12 -4.77
C GLN A 42 8.04 -25.61 -3.56
N ARG A 43 8.52 -24.36 -3.61
CA ARG A 43 9.29 -23.73 -2.53
C ARG A 43 8.49 -23.71 -1.23
N TYR A 44 7.28 -23.17 -1.25
CA TYR A 44 6.47 -23.08 -0.03
C TYR A 44 6.02 -24.43 0.48
N LEU A 45 5.65 -25.37 -0.41
CA LEU A 45 5.31 -26.73 0.01
C LEU A 45 6.51 -27.45 0.63
N TYR A 46 7.74 -27.21 0.17
CA TYR A 46 8.95 -27.72 0.84
C TYR A 46 9.11 -27.13 2.24
N HIS A 47 8.85 -25.84 2.43
CA HIS A 47 8.87 -25.23 3.76
C HIS A 47 7.79 -25.80 4.69
N ILE A 48 6.58 -26.04 4.17
CA ILE A 48 5.42 -26.54 4.93
C ILE A 48 5.55 -28.04 5.26
N THR A 49 6.10 -28.84 4.34
CA THR A 49 6.07 -30.31 4.46
C THR A 49 7.44 -30.91 4.75
N GLY A 50 8.52 -30.25 4.32
CA GLY A 50 9.86 -30.83 4.27
C GLY A 50 10.15 -31.66 3.01
N ASP A 51 9.14 -31.91 2.17
CA ASP A 51 9.27 -32.71 0.97
C ASP A 51 9.39 -31.82 -0.27
N LEU A 52 10.42 -32.08 -1.08
CA LEU A 52 10.59 -31.39 -2.36
C LEU A 52 9.71 -32.07 -3.42
N ILE A 53 8.48 -31.58 -3.56
CA ILE A 53 7.51 -32.11 -4.53
C ILE A 53 8.03 -31.89 -5.95
N LYS A 54 8.05 -32.95 -6.77
CA LYS A 54 8.61 -32.89 -8.12
C LYS A 54 7.72 -32.06 -9.05
N ILE A 55 8.32 -31.15 -9.81
CA ILE A 55 7.66 -30.49 -10.96
C ILE A 55 7.85 -31.37 -12.19
N ASP A 56 6.77 -31.67 -12.89
CA ASP A 56 6.74 -32.52 -14.09
C ASP A 56 5.82 -31.89 -15.16
N ASP A 57 5.90 -32.36 -16.40
CA ASP A 57 5.07 -31.90 -17.51
C ASP A 57 4.02 -32.94 -17.95
N ASN A 58 4.10 -34.15 -17.39
CA ASN A 58 3.25 -35.26 -17.78
C ASN A 58 2.18 -35.55 -16.71
N LEU A 59 0.90 -35.32 -17.01
CA LEU A 59 -0.19 -35.61 -16.06
C LEU A 59 -0.34 -37.07 -15.68
N SER A 60 0.10 -37.99 -16.54
CA SER A 60 0.09 -39.42 -16.20
C SER A 60 1.09 -39.78 -15.10
N SER A 61 2.00 -38.85 -14.75
CA SER A 61 2.92 -38.99 -13.62
C SER A 61 2.25 -38.81 -12.26
N ILE A 62 1.08 -38.15 -12.18
CA ILE A 62 0.38 -37.99 -10.90
C ILE A 62 -0.01 -39.36 -10.33
N ARG A 63 0.39 -39.58 -9.08
CA ARG A 63 0.12 -40.80 -8.30
C ARG A 63 -0.23 -40.37 -6.88
N GLY A 64 -1.48 -40.54 -6.46
CA GLY A 64 -1.97 -40.10 -5.15
C GLY A 64 -2.38 -38.61 -5.15
N LYS A 65 -1.64 -37.77 -4.41
CA LYS A 65 -1.93 -36.33 -4.23
C LYS A 65 -1.09 -35.47 -5.17
N GLY A 66 -1.66 -34.46 -5.84
CA GLY A 66 -0.88 -33.55 -6.68
C GLY A 66 -1.53 -32.19 -6.96
N PHE A 67 -0.83 -31.37 -7.73
CA PHE A 67 -1.27 -30.06 -8.19
C PHE A 67 -1.13 -29.99 -9.71
N VAL A 68 -2.05 -29.30 -10.38
CA VAL A 68 -1.97 -29.02 -11.81
C VAL A 68 -2.19 -27.53 -12.01
N LEU A 69 -1.23 -26.86 -12.64
CA LEU A 69 -1.24 -25.43 -12.89
C LEU A 69 -1.38 -25.16 -14.38
N GLY A 70 -2.16 -24.14 -14.73
CA GLY A 70 -2.23 -23.68 -16.11
C GLY A 70 -3.05 -22.40 -16.28
N VAL A 71 -3.17 -21.98 -17.54
CA VAL A 71 -4.01 -20.86 -17.95
C VAL A 71 -5.22 -21.34 -18.74
N LYS A 72 -6.32 -20.57 -18.68
CA LYS A 72 -7.54 -20.85 -19.45
C LYS A 72 -7.23 -21.04 -20.93
N GLY A 73 -7.75 -22.12 -21.52
CA GLY A 73 -7.54 -22.48 -22.93
C GLY A 73 -6.14 -23.03 -23.24
N GLY A 74 -5.27 -23.21 -22.23
CA GLY A 74 -3.97 -23.87 -22.36
C GLY A 74 -4.08 -25.39 -22.18
N THR A 75 -3.07 -26.14 -22.63
CA THR A 75 -3.08 -27.62 -22.61
C THR A 75 -3.22 -28.23 -21.22
N ALA A 76 -2.63 -27.61 -20.18
CA ALA A 76 -2.81 -28.03 -18.78
C ALA A 76 -4.25 -27.77 -18.29
N ALA A 77 -4.89 -26.71 -18.79
CA ALA A 77 -6.30 -26.42 -18.51
C ALA A 77 -7.27 -27.26 -19.35
N ASP A 78 -6.87 -27.68 -20.55
CA ASP A 78 -7.65 -28.56 -21.43
C ASP A 78 -7.89 -29.96 -20.83
N LEU A 79 -7.08 -30.38 -19.86
CA LEU A 79 -7.35 -31.58 -19.09
C LEU A 79 -8.56 -31.40 -18.17
N PHE A 80 -8.88 -30.17 -17.77
CA PHE A 80 -10.07 -29.85 -16.99
C PHE A 80 -11.33 -29.80 -17.86
N THR A 81 -11.30 -29.15 -19.03
CA THR A 81 -12.47 -29.07 -19.94
C THR A 81 -12.82 -30.42 -20.58
N LYS A 82 -11.84 -31.25 -20.94
CA LYS A 82 -12.11 -32.61 -21.49
C LYS A 82 -12.66 -33.60 -20.46
N SER A 83 -12.54 -33.31 -19.17
CA SER A 83 -13.00 -34.20 -18.09
C SER A 83 -14.43 -33.91 -17.59
N ALA A 84 -15.10 -32.87 -18.12
CA ALA A 84 -16.42 -32.41 -17.65
C ALA A 84 -16.46 -32.06 -16.14
N LEU A 85 -15.32 -31.72 -15.53
CA LEU A 85 -15.20 -31.47 -14.08
C LEU A 85 -15.37 -29.99 -13.70
N ILE A 86 -15.43 -29.08 -14.69
CA ILE A 86 -15.75 -27.66 -14.52
C ILE A 86 -16.77 -27.33 -15.60
N ASP A 87 -18.03 -27.14 -15.21
CA ASP A 87 -18.97 -26.41 -16.05
C ASP A 87 -18.38 -25.01 -16.21
N GLU A 88 -17.91 -24.65 -17.41
CA GLU A 88 -17.50 -23.28 -17.71
C GLU A 88 -18.73 -22.49 -18.17
N PRO A 89 -19.34 -21.64 -17.34
CA PRO A 89 -19.89 -20.40 -17.84
C PRO A 89 -18.73 -19.63 -18.47
N ALA A 90 -18.79 -19.46 -19.79
CA ALA A 90 -17.90 -18.57 -20.51
C ALA A 90 -17.89 -17.20 -19.80
N GLY A 91 -16.71 -16.72 -19.37
CA GLY A 91 -16.53 -15.38 -18.79
C GLY A 91 -16.29 -15.30 -17.27
N LEU A 92 -16.08 -16.42 -16.57
CA LEU A 92 -15.95 -16.44 -15.10
C LEU A 92 -14.73 -15.72 -14.49
N ILE A 93 -13.58 -15.69 -15.17
CA ILE A 93 -12.34 -15.09 -14.65
C ILE A 93 -11.71 -14.12 -15.65
N GLY A 94 -11.29 -12.95 -15.17
CA GLY A 94 -10.49 -11.97 -15.92
C GLY A 94 -9.01 -12.34 -15.95
N GLU A 95 -8.19 -11.48 -16.55
CA GLU A 95 -6.75 -11.71 -16.75
C GLU A 95 -5.99 -12.10 -15.47
N GLU A 96 -6.30 -11.43 -14.36
CA GLU A 96 -5.67 -11.67 -13.05
C GLU A 96 -6.45 -12.65 -12.18
N GLY A 97 -7.66 -13.03 -12.59
CA GLY A 97 -8.50 -13.96 -11.85
C GLY A 97 -8.00 -15.40 -11.94
N TYR A 98 -8.48 -16.24 -11.01
CA TYR A 98 -8.13 -17.65 -10.96
C TYR A 98 -9.25 -18.53 -10.40
N ILE A 99 -9.09 -19.82 -10.63
CA ILE A 99 -9.94 -20.90 -10.11
C ILE A 99 -9.05 -21.86 -9.32
N LEU A 100 -9.47 -22.19 -8.09
CA LEU A 100 -8.92 -23.31 -7.33
C LEU A 100 -9.99 -24.38 -7.21
N LYS A 101 -9.69 -25.60 -7.64
CA LYS A 101 -10.64 -26.71 -7.53
C LYS A 101 -9.98 -28.01 -7.14
N LYS A 102 -10.49 -28.65 -6.10
CA LYS A 102 -10.14 -30.04 -5.77
C LYS A 102 -10.92 -30.98 -6.68
N ILE A 103 -10.21 -31.88 -7.34
CA ILE A 103 -10.79 -32.89 -8.22
C ILE A 103 -10.25 -34.28 -7.89
N ASN A 104 -11.04 -35.31 -8.21
CA ASN A 104 -10.58 -36.70 -8.21
C ASN A 104 -10.45 -37.18 -9.65
N ASN A 105 -9.23 -37.51 -10.07
CA ASN A 105 -8.96 -38.07 -11.39
C ASN A 105 -8.46 -39.51 -11.27
N ARG A 106 -9.35 -40.48 -11.53
CA ARG A 106 -9.04 -41.92 -11.49
C ARG A 106 -8.41 -42.38 -10.17
N GLY A 107 -8.90 -41.86 -9.05
CA GLY A 107 -8.41 -42.18 -7.70
C GLY A 107 -7.26 -41.29 -7.21
N ASN A 108 -6.79 -40.34 -8.01
CA ASN A 108 -5.79 -39.35 -7.59
C ASN A 108 -6.49 -38.05 -7.16
N GLU A 109 -6.14 -37.53 -6.00
CA GLU A 109 -6.62 -36.22 -5.52
C GLU A 109 -5.72 -35.12 -6.08
N ILE A 110 -6.32 -34.12 -6.71
CA ILE A 110 -5.60 -33.05 -7.38
C ILE A 110 -6.20 -31.70 -7.01
N ILE A 111 -5.36 -30.70 -6.77
CA ILE A 111 -5.78 -29.29 -6.81
C ILE A 111 -5.44 -28.71 -8.19
N ALA A 112 -6.49 -28.31 -8.90
CA ALA A 112 -6.40 -27.54 -10.13
C ALA A 112 -6.24 -26.06 -9.79
N ILE A 113 -5.23 -25.41 -10.37
CA ILE A 113 -4.97 -23.97 -10.24
C ILE A 113 -4.98 -23.39 -11.65
N THR A 114 -6.09 -22.75 -12.03
CA THR A 114 -6.27 -22.20 -13.38
C THR A 114 -6.36 -20.68 -13.34
N GLY A 115 -5.42 -20.00 -14.00
CA GLY A 115 -5.45 -18.54 -14.15
C GLY A 115 -6.15 -18.09 -15.44
N GLY A 116 -6.67 -16.86 -15.46
CA GLY A 116 -7.08 -16.20 -16.71
C GLY A 116 -5.88 -15.86 -17.61
N SER A 117 -4.71 -15.69 -17.01
CA SER A 117 -3.40 -15.50 -17.65
C SER A 117 -2.29 -16.12 -16.78
N GLY A 118 -1.03 -16.02 -17.19
CA GLY A 118 0.11 -16.44 -16.37
C GLY A 118 0.18 -15.71 -15.02
N VAL A 119 -0.23 -14.42 -14.95
CA VAL A 119 -0.32 -13.66 -13.69
C VAL A 119 -1.45 -14.21 -12.82
N GLY A 120 -2.63 -14.48 -13.41
CA GLY A 120 -3.73 -15.11 -12.69
C GLY A 120 -3.35 -16.49 -12.12
N CYS A 121 -2.57 -17.29 -12.85
CA CYS A 121 -2.09 -18.59 -12.37
C CYS A 121 -1.17 -18.41 -11.15
N MET A 122 -0.24 -17.46 -11.22
CA MET A 122 0.63 -17.10 -10.09
C MET A 122 -0.17 -16.61 -8.87
N TYR A 123 -1.17 -15.75 -9.07
CA TYR A 123 -2.06 -15.32 -7.99
C TYR A 123 -2.92 -16.46 -7.43
N GLY A 124 -3.26 -17.47 -8.23
CA GLY A 124 -3.91 -18.68 -7.76
C GLY A 124 -3.01 -19.51 -6.84
N VAL A 125 -1.72 -19.63 -7.16
CA VAL A 125 -0.73 -20.25 -6.27
C VAL A 125 -0.63 -19.49 -4.95
N TYR A 126 -0.45 -18.17 -5.00
CA TYR A 126 -0.36 -17.38 -3.77
C TYR A 126 -1.67 -17.35 -2.97
N GLY A 127 -2.81 -17.32 -3.65
CA GLY A 127 -4.13 -17.45 -3.02
C GLY A 127 -4.32 -18.77 -2.31
N LEU A 128 -3.90 -19.88 -2.93
CA LEU A 128 -3.91 -21.20 -2.30
C LEU A 128 -3.03 -21.22 -1.04
N LEU A 129 -1.81 -20.68 -1.13
CA LEU A 129 -0.86 -20.65 -0.01
C LEU A 129 -1.37 -19.79 1.15
N ASP A 130 -1.89 -18.60 0.85
CA ASP A 130 -2.37 -17.62 1.83
C ASP A 130 -3.67 -18.06 2.49
N ASP A 131 -4.67 -18.47 1.70
CA ASP A 131 -6.01 -18.73 2.20
C ASP A 131 -6.17 -20.15 2.78
N TYR A 132 -5.31 -21.11 2.39
CA TYR A 132 -5.48 -22.52 2.76
C TYR A 132 -4.28 -23.19 3.41
N TYR A 133 -3.07 -22.66 3.27
CA TYR A 133 -1.86 -23.24 3.89
C TYR A 133 -1.29 -22.39 5.05
N ASP A 134 -1.99 -21.33 5.45
CA ASP A 134 -1.59 -20.37 6.51
C ASP A 134 -0.25 -19.64 6.22
N VAL A 135 0.09 -19.44 4.95
CA VAL A 135 1.27 -18.63 4.59
C VAL A 135 0.91 -17.15 4.60
N GLY A 136 1.51 -16.35 5.47
CA GLY A 136 1.34 -14.88 5.48
C GLY A 136 2.38 -14.19 4.60
N PHE A 137 1.96 -13.36 3.64
CA PHE A 137 2.87 -12.54 2.85
C PHE A 137 2.84 -11.09 3.34
N TYR A 138 4.01 -10.59 3.77
CA TYR A 138 4.21 -9.24 4.28
C TYR A 138 5.56 -8.70 3.84
N PHE A 139 5.74 -7.38 3.88
CA PHE A 139 7.02 -6.76 3.53
C PHE A 139 8.08 -6.95 4.61
N SER A 140 7.72 -7.22 5.87
CA SER A 140 8.71 -7.67 6.87
C SER A 140 9.16 -9.13 6.70
N GLY A 141 8.54 -9.87 5.76
CA GLY A 141 8.89 -11.25 5.43
C GLY A 141 7.69 -12.18 5.41
N ASP A 142 7.90 -13.35 4.81
CA ASP A 142 6.88 -14.40 4.73
C ASP A 142 6.75 -15.12 6.08
N ILE A 143 5.53 -15.31 6.55
CA ILE A 143 5.20 -16.05 7.77
C ILE A 143 4.75 -17.45 7.36
N LEU A 144 5.44 -18.46 7.87
CA LEU A 144 5.18 -19.87 7.60
C LEU A 144 4.55 -20.54 8.83
N PRO A 145 3.78 -21.63 8.64
CA PRO A 145 3.33 -22.46 9.76
C PRO A 145 4.50 -22.92 10.62
N GLU A 146 4.36 -22.83 11.95
CA GLU A 146 5.42 -23.14 12.92
C GLU A 146 5.93 -24.58 12.79
N GLN A 147 5.02 -25.53 12.52
CA GLN A 147 5.34 -26.95 12.42
C GLN A 147 5.15 -27.45 11.01
N LYS A 148 6.14 -28.23 10.55
CA LYS A 148 6.02 -29.01 9.32
C LYS A 148 4.92 -30.07 9.48
N ARG A 149 4.17 -30.32 8.41
CA ARG A 149 3.05 -31.26 8.38
C ARG A 149 3.02 -32.06 7.08
N GLU A 150 2.37 -33.22 7.10
CA GLU A 150 2.14 -34.01 5.87
C GLU A 150 1.36 -33.17 4.85
N LEU A 151 1.67 -33.36 3.57
CA LEU A 151 0.91 -32.74 2.48
C LEU A 151 -0.58 -33.16 2.57
N TYR A 152 -1.44 -32.17 2.75
CA TYR A 152 -2.89 -32.31 2.55
C TYR A 152 -3.33 -31.43 1.38
N LEU A 153 -4.43 -31.82 0.73
CA LEU A 153 -5.06 -31.04 -0.32
C LEU A 153 -6.38 -30.47 0.22
N PRO A 154 -6.50 -29.14 0.38
CA PRO A 154 -7.69 -28.50 0.96
C PRO A 154 -8.92 -28.75 0.10
N ASP A 155 -10.10 -28.86 0.72
CA ASP A 155 -11.36 -28.95 -0.02
C ASP A 155 -11.75 -27.58 -0.56
N VAL A 156 -11.58 -27.38 -1.86
CA VAL A 156 -11.73 -26.07 -2.53
C VAL A 156 -12.51 -26.21 -3.83
N ASP A 157 -13.45 -25.29 -4.03
CA ASP A 157 -14.11 -25.02 -5.31
C ASP A 157 -14.41 -23.52 -5.33
N GLU A 158 -13.44 -22.72 -5.77
CA GLU A 158 -13.53 -21.27 -5.76
C GLU A 158 -13.13 -20.64 -7.08
N VAL A 159 -13.83 -19.55 -7.40
CA VAL A 159 -13.51 -18.63 -8.50
C VAL A 159 -13.24 -17.27 -7.86
N LYS A 160 -12.06 -16.70 -8.09
CA LYS A 160 -11.66 -15.40 -7.54
C LYS A 160 -11.27 -14.42 -8.63
N ASN A 161 -11.87 -13.24 -8.56
CA ASN A 161 -11.46 -12.05 -9.29
C ASN A 161 -11.28 -10.91 -8.30
N PRO A 162 -10.32 -10.00 -8.54
CA PRO A 162 -10.19 -8.82 -7.72
C PRO A 162 -11.36 -7.85 -8.01
N ALA A 163 -11.91 -7.22 -6.98
CA ALA A 163 -12.99 -6.25 -7.09
C ALA A 163 -12.57 -4.94 -7.79
N VAL A 164 -11.26 -4.66 -7.81
CA VAL A 164 -10.62 -3.52 -8.49
C VAL A 164 -9.37 -4.00 -9.22
N TYR A 165 -9.11 -3.46 -10.41
CA TYR A 165 -8.02 -3.95 -11.25
C TYR A 165 -6.66 -3.32 -10.89
N ILE A 166 -6.61 -2.23 -10.11
CA ILE A 166 -5.37 -1.67 -9.55
C ILE A 166 -5.32 -1.92 -8.04
N ARG A 167 -4.22 -2.50 -7.57
CA ARG A 167 -3.97 -2.84 -6.16
C ARG A 167 -2.49 -2.61 -5.86
N GLY A 168 -2.15 -1.77 -4.90
CA GLY A 168 -0.74 -1.41 -4.75
C GLY A 168 -0.40 -0.45 -3.64
N PHE A 169 0.74 0.21 -3.81
CA PHE A 169 1.22 1.25 -2.91
C PHE A 169 2.08 2.25 -3.67
N LEU A 170 2.23 3.41 -3.04
CA LEU A 170 3.08 4.52 -3.43
C LEU A 170 4.12 4.65 -2.31
N PRO A 171 5.29 4.00 -2.44
CA PRO A 171 6.38 4.22 -1.51
C PRO A 171 6.94 5.62 -1.79
N TRP A 172 6.64 6.56 -0.90
CA TRP A 172 6.89 7.97 -1.16
C TRP A 172 8.37 8.23 -1.41
N THR A 173 8.75 8.84 -2.52
CA THR A 173 10.13 9.27 -2.73
C THR A 173 10.37 10.56 -1.97
N ASN A 174 11.63 10.69 -1.54
CA ASN A 174 12.34 11.83 -0.98
C ASN A 174 12.96 11.53 0.38
N PHE A 175 12.59 10.46 1.10
CA PHE A 175 13.13 10.09 2.42
C PHE A 175 14.22 8.99 2.39
N PRO A 176 15.20 9.01 3.32
CA PRO A 176 16.24 7.98 3.42
C PRO A 176 15.76 6.60 3.90
N GLN A 177 14.49 6.46 4.26
CA GLN A 177 13.83 5.21 4.64
C GLN A 177 12.80 4.73 3.60
N SER A 178 12.76 5.38 2.43
CA SER A 178 11.75 5.15 1.41
C SER A 178 12.37 4.81 0.04
N ALA A 179 11.57 4.85 -1.03
CA ALA A 179 11.97 4.41 -2.37
C ALA A 179 13.19 5.13 -2.95
N THR A 180 13.61 6.25 -2.36
CA THR A 180 14.80 6.99 -2.82
C THR A 180 16.11 6.25 -2.50
N VAL A 181 16.15 5.41 -1.48
CA VAL A 181 17.37 4.66 -1.09
C VAL A 181 17.37 3.20 -1.49
N TYR A 182 16.28 2.69 -2.06
CA TYR A 182 16.19 1.27 -2.43
C TYR A 182 17.29 0.89 -3.42
N SER A 183 18.09 -0.11 -3.05
CA SER A 183 19.01 -0.81 -3.94
C SER A 183 18.23 -1.64 -4.96
N TRP A 184 18.94 -2.18 -5.94
CA TRP A 184 18.36 -3.14 -6.87
C TRP A 184 17.82 -4.39 -6.17
N ASN A 185 18.46 -4.83 -5.10
CA ASN A 185 17.99 -5.99 -4.34
C ASN A 185 16.70 -5.68 -3.58
N ASP A 186 16.59 -4.47 -3.03
CA ASP A 186 15.35 -4.01 -2.38
C ASP A 186 14.21 -3.93 -3.38
N TRP A 187 14.44 -3.36 -4.57
CA TRP A 187 13.42 -3.33 -5.63
C TRP A 187 12.93 -4.71 -6.02
N LYS A 188 13.82 -5.69 -6.20
CA LYS A 188 13.40 -7.09 -6.48
C LYS A 188 12.55 -7.64 -5.34
N TYR A 189 13.01 -7.49 -4.10
CA TYR A 189 12.29 -7.96 -2.92
C TYR A 189 10.89 -7.35 -2.83
N ILE A 190 10.79 -6.04 -3.04
CA ILE A 190 9.53 -5.29 -2.98
C ILE A 190 8.58 -5.73 -4.08
N ILE A 191 9.05 -5.87 -5.32
CA ILE A 191 8.24 -6.30 -6.46
C ILE A 191 7.77 -7.76 -6.27
N ASP A 192 8.66 -8.66 -5.85
CA ASP A 192 8.31 -10.06 -5.60
C ASP A 192 7.29 -10.16 -4.46
N THR A 193 7.44 -9.36 -3.40
CA THR A 193 6.50 -9.32 -2.27
C THR A 193 5.14 -8.75 -2.67
N ALA A 194 5.11 -7.67 -3.47
CA ALA A 194 3.88 -7.13 -4.02
C ALA A 194 3.10 -8.21 -4.82
N ALA A 195 3.82 -8.98 -5.65
CA ALA A 195 3.23 -10.08 -6.40
C ALA A 195 2.70 -11.22 -5.51
N LYS A 196 3.44 -11.63 -4.47
CA LYS A 196 2.98 -12.60 -3.45
C LYS A 196 1.70 -12.13 -2.76
N MET A 197 1.64 -10.85 -2.42
CA MET A 197 0.45 -10.21 -1.83
C MET A 197 -0.68 -9.97 -2.84
N ARG A 198 -0.50 -10.36 -4.12
CA ARG A 198 -1.47 -10.18 -5.21
C ARG A 198 -1.80 -8.71 -5.50
N MET A 199 -0.85 -7.82 -5.18
CA MET A 199 -0.80 -6.45 -5.68
C MET A 199 -0.20 -6.43 -7.10
N ASN A 200 -0.55 -5.41 -7.86
CA ASN A 200 -0.14 -5.27 -9.27
C ASN A 200 0.23 -3.84 -9.66
N PHE A 201 0.46 -2.94 -8.71
CA PHE A 201 0.80 -1.56 -9.00
C PHE A 201 1.79 -0.99 -7.98
N ILE A 202 2.85 -0.34 -8.46
CA ILE A 202 3.74 0.50 -7.66
C ILE A 202 3.79 1.87 -8.33
N HIS A 203 3.47 2.91 -7.56
CA HIS A 203 3.52 4.28 -8.01
C HIS A 203 4.77 4.95 -7.42
N VAL A 204 5.68 5.41 -8.26
CA VAL A 204 6.85 6.20 -7.85
C VAL A 204 6.59 7.66 -8.18
N HIS A 205 6.66 8.53 -7.18
CA HIS A 205 6.65 9.98 -7.41
C HIS A 205 8.06 10.47 -7.77
N ASN A 206 8.19 11.55 -8.54
CA ASN A 206 9.48 12.18 -8.80
C ASN A 206 9.33 13.70 -8.74
N TYR A 207 9.92 14.29 -7.71
CA TYR A 207 9.91 15.74 -7.51
C TYR A 207 10.83 16.49 -8.47
N ASN A 208 10.33 17.61 -8.99
CA ASN A 208 11.11 18.58 -9.78
C ASN A 208 10.99 19.98 -9.18
N PHE A 209 11.27 20.13 -7.88
CA PHE A 209 10.91 21.33 -7.12
C PHE A 209 11.67 22.60 -7.54
N GLY A 210 10.93 23.71 -7.50
CA GLY A 210 11.48 25.07 -7.46
C GLY A 210 11.86 25.55 -6.04
N LYS A 211 12.31 26.81 -5.90
CA LYS A 211 12.81 27.42 -4.64
C LYS A 211 11.81 27.35 -3.47
N GLN A 212 10.53 27.15 -3.77
CA GLN A 212 9.44 27.12 -2.79
C GLN A 212 9.52 25.94 -1.80
N PHE A 213 10.18 24.84 -2.17
CA PHE A 213 10.25 23.61 -1.37
C PHE A 213 11.68 23.03 -1.28
N HIS A 214 12.67 23.89 -1.01
CA HIS A 214 14.07 23.51 -0.83
C HIS A 214 14.77 22.90 -2.07
N GLY A 215 14.13 22.91 -3.26
CA GLY A 215 14.74 22.77 -4.59
C GLY A 215 15.58 21.51 -4.82
N HIS A 216 14.94 20.43 -5.30
CA HIS A 216 15.63 19.24 -5.80
C HIS A 216 14.91 18.62 -7.01
N ASN A 217 15.69 17.97 -7.87
CA ASN A 217 15.22 17.27 -9.07
C ASN A 217 15.53 15.78 -8.92
N GLU A 218 14.54 14.93 -8.66
CA GLU A 218 14.77 13.52 -8.39
C GLU A 218 15.19 12.72 -9.63
N MET A 219 15.77 11.56 -9.39
CA MET A 219 16.58 10.80 -10.33
C MET A 219 15.85 10.12 -11.50
N TYR A 220 14.52 10.01 -11.45
CA TYR A 220 13.73 9.27 -12.45
C TYR A 220 13.14 10.16 -13.54
N HIS A 221 13.17 11.48 -13.40
CA HIS A 221 12.79 12.42 -14.46
C HIS A 221 13.77 13.58 -14.56
N ASN A 222 14.41 13.73 -15.72
CA ASN A 222 15.26 14.86 -16.04
C ASN A 222 15.21 15.08 -17.55
N PHE A 223 15.45 16.30 -18.04
CA PHE A 223 15.30 16.63 -19.46
C PHE A 223 16.34 17.66 -19.87
N GLU A 224 16.83 17.58 -21.11
CA GLU A 224 17.74 18.59 -21.64
C GLU A 224 16.95 19.73 -22.28
N TYR A 225 17.32 20.97 -21.96
CA TYR A 225 16.78 22.16 -22.61
C TYR A 225 17.90 23.08 -23.07
N LYS A 226 17.98 23.35 -24.39
CA LYS A 226 18.99 24.23 -25.01
C LYS A 226 20.44 23.86 -24.59
N GLY A 227 20.77 22.57 -24.60
CA GLY A 227 22.10 22.07 -24.23
C GLY A 227 22.39 22.10 -22.73
N TYR A 228 21.38 22.37 -21.89
CA TYR A 228 21.51 22.33 -20.44
C TYR A 228 20.70 21.18 -19.86
N LEU A 229 21.36 20.36 -19.05
CA LEU A 229 20.78 19.29 -18.25
C LEU A 229 21.12 19.56 -16.79
N SER A 230 20.10 19.70 -15.94
CA SER A 230 20.30 19.88 -14.50
C SER A 230 20.92 18.61 -13.89
N ARG A 231 21.61 18.76 -12.75
CA ARG A 231 22.07 17.60 -11.99
C ARG A 231 20.91 17.07 -11.17
N VAL A 232 20.56 15.79 -11.33
CA VAL A 232 19.58 15.15 -10.45
C VAL A 232 20.11 15.03 -9.04
N TRP A 233 19.24 15.20 -8.07
CA TRP A 233 19.45 14.86 -6.67
C TRP A 233 19.16 13.38 -6.47
N MET A 234 20.12 12.68 -5.89
CA MET A 234 20.03 11.28 -5.52
C MET A 234 20.35 11.20 -4.04
N ALA A 235 19.34 10.85 -3.22
CA ALA A 235 19.53 10.88 -1.77
C ALA A 235 20.46 9.77 -1.31
N THR A 236 21.37 10.15 -0.42
CA THR A 236 22.22 9.27 0.37
C THR A 236 22.28 9.77 1.82
N ALA A 237 22.79 8.95 2.74
CA ALA A 237 23.05 9.35 4.12
C ALA A 237 23.91 10.63 4.18
N ARG A 238 24.94 10.75 3.33
CA ARG A 238 25.80 11.95 3.27
C ARG A 238 25.14 13.15 2.59
N SER A 239 24.16 12.93 1.72
CA SER A 239 23.42 14.05 1.12
C SER A 239 22.34 14.60 2.07
N GLY A 240 21.91 13.77 3.03
CA GLY A 240 20.79 14.00 3.95
C GLY A 240 19.46 14.17 3.23
N HIS A 241 18.47 14.62 3.99
CA HIS A 241 17.11 14.78 3.51
C HIS A 241 16.81 16.24 3.14
N MET A 242 16.17 16.47 2.00
CA MET A 242 15.86 17.85 1.58
C MET A 242 14.78 18.51 2.46
N TRP A 243 13.95 17.73 3.18
CA TRP A 243 13.09 18.26 4.25
C TRP A 243 13.75 18.17 5.63
N ARG A 244 14.90 18.85 5.78
CA ARG A 244 15.55 19.13 7.07
C ARG A 244 16.09 17.91 7.84
N GLY A 245 16.41 16.83 7.15
CA GLY A 245 17.15 15.72 7.77
C GLY A 245 18.64 15.94 7.67
N GLU A 246 19.32 15.72 8.79
CA GLU A 246 20.75 15.92 8.88
C GLU A 246 21.51 14.97 7.95
N LYS A 247 22.69 15.43 7.53
CA LYS A 247 23.64 14.66 6.73
C LYS A 247 24.62 14.00 7.67
N TRP A 248 24.91 12.73 7.45
CA TRP A 248 25.84 11.97 8.27
C TRP A 248 26.86 11.28 7.36
N ASN A 249 28.15 11.37 7.71
CA ASN A 249 29.09 10.42 7.12
C ASN A 249 28.94 9.10 7.84
N ILE A 250 29.03 8.01 7.08
CA ILE A 250 28.89 6.68 7.65
C ILE A 250 29.96 6.39 8.71
N GLU A 251 31.16 6.95 8.52
CA GLU A 251 32.27 6.86 9.48
C GLU A 251 31.99 7.59 10.80
N ASP A 252 31.02 8.50 10.84
CA ASP A 252 30.65 9.23 12.06
C ASP A 252 29.63 8.45 12.92
N TYR A 253 29.09 7.33 12.43
CA TYR A 253 28.16 6.49 13.20
C TYR A 253 28.87 5.83 14.40
N LEU A 254 28.28 6.01 15.59
CA LEU A 254 28.87 5.57 16.86
C LEU A 254 28.68 4.06 17.10
N TRP A 255 29.41 3.54 18.10
CA TRP A 255 29.25 2.17 18.63
C TRP A 255 29.41 1.05 17.60
N GLY A 256 30.24 1.26 16.56
CA GLY A 256 30.49 0.27 15.52
C GLY A 256 29.37 0.17 14.47
N ALA A 257 28.39 1.08 14.48
CA ALA A 257 27.33 1.07 13.47
C ALA A 257 27.85 1.33 12.05
N THR A 258 29.02 1.95 11.89
CA THR A 258 29.76 2.04 10.61
C THR A 258 29.98 0.66 9.98
N ASP A 259 30.20 -0.40 10.78
CA ASP A 259 30.47 -1.76 10.28
C ASP A 259 29.23 -2.42 9.64
N LEU A 260 28.05 -1.80 9.75
CA LEU A 260 26.81 -2.26 9.10
C LEU A 260 26.73 -1.86 7.61
N PHE A 261 27.59 -0.95 7.18
CA PHE A 261 27.61 -0.42 5.82
C PHE A 261 28.83 -0.96 5.08
N ASP A 262 28.63 -1.38 3.83
CA ASP A 262 29.67 -1.96 2.99
C ASP A 262 30.39 -0.94 2.10
N ASP A 263 30.03 0.35 2.23
CA ASP A 263 30.56 1.46 1.45
C ASP A 263 30.71 2.74 2.30
N TYR A 264 31.34 3.78 1.73
CA TYR A 264 31.54 5.08 2.39
C TYR A 264 30.26 5.93 2.49
N ASP A 265 29.19 5.52 1.82
CA ASP A 265 27.88 6.19 1.83
C ASP A 265 26.75 5.14 1.68
N PHE A 266 25.51 5.54 1.98
CA PHE A 266 24.35 4.65 1.99
C PHE A 266 23.23 5.30 1.19
N GLY A 267 22.73 4.58 0.19
CA GLY A 267 21.62 4.98 -0.66
C GLY A 267 21.40 3.96 -1.77
N SER A 268 20.57 4.32 -2.74
CA SER A 268 20.36 3.46 -3.91
C SER A 268 21.68 3.23 -4.67
N ASP A 269 21.83 2.08 -5.34
CA ASP A 269 23.02 1.79 -6.18
C ASP A 269 23.28 2.89 -7.23
N ALA A 270 22.21 3.56 -7.69
CA ALA A 270 22.32 4.66 -8.64
C ALA A 270 22.83 5.96 -8.00
N ALA A 271 22.68 6.13 -6.68
CA ALA A 271 23.00 7.34 -5.91
C ALA A 271 24.45 7.44 -5.44
N ILE A 272 25.11 6.31 -5.19
CA ILE A 272 26.50 6.22 -4.71
C ILE A 272 27.52 6.37 -5.85
N HIS A 273 28.76 6.77 -5.55
CA HIS A 273 29.87 6.90 -6.54
C HIS A 273 29.61 7.88 -7.71
N ASN A 274 29.01 9.04 -7.42
CA ASN A 274 28.58 10.00 -8.44
C ASN A 274 29.44 11.29 -8.50
N GLU A 275 30.42 11.44 -7.62
CA GLU A 275 31.16 12.68 -7.36
C GLU A 275 31.91 13.19 -8.60
N ASN A 276 32.43 12.27 -9.41
CA ASN A 276 33.21 12.58 -10.60
C ASN A 276 32.44 12.39 -11.92
N LEU A 277 31.14 12.10 -11.85
CA LEU A 277 30.29 11.87 -13.02
C LEU A 277 29.64 13.16 -13.50
N SER A 278 29.52 13.32 -14.82
CA SER A 278 28.75 14.38 -15.46
C SER A 278 27.26 14.29 -15.12
N ASN A 279 26.50 15.37 -15.34
CA ASN A 279 25.05 15.37 -15.09
C ASN A 279 24.33 14.30 -15.92
N GLN A 280 24.79 14.04 -17.13
CA GLN A 280 24.24 13.00 -18.00
C GLN A 280 24.52 11.61 -17.43
N GLU A 281 25.77 11.32 -17.04
CA GLU A 281 26.13 10.01 -16.47
C GLU A 281 25.39 9.72 -15.16
N VAL A 282 25.21 10.74 -14.31
CA VAL A 282 24.41 10.60 -13.09
C VAL A 282 22.95 10.31 -13.44
N PHE A 283 22.34 11.06 -14.36
CA PHE A 283 20.97 10.78 -14.77
C PHE A 283 20.82 9.39 -15.42
N ASP A 284 21.79 8.97 -16.23
CA ASP A 284 21.81 7.66 -16.89
C ASP A 284 21.76 6.51 -15.88
N LYS A 285 22.39 6.66 -14.70
CA LYS A 285 22.29 5.67 -13.60
C LYS A 285 20.87 5.57 -13.05
N GLY A 286 20.22 6.70 -12.77
CA GLY A 286 18.83 6.74 -12.29
C GLY A 286 17.85 6.16 -13.32
N ARG A 287 17.99 6.59 -14.58
CA ARG A 287 17.23 6.06 -15.73
C ARG A 287 17.40 4.54 -15.87
N SER A 288 18.64 4.05 -15.84
CA SER A 288 18.92 2.61 -16.00
C SER A 288 18.34 1.78 -14.85
N MET A 289 18.40 2.28 -13.62
CA MET A 289 17.73 1.63 -12.48
C MET A 289 16.22 1.55 -12.72
N PHE A 290 15.56 2.65 -13.09
CA PHE A 290 14.11 2.65 -13.29
C PHE A 290 13.66 1.75 -14.46
N GLN A 291 14.42 1.72 -15.55
CA GLN A 291 14.19 0.76 -16.65
C GLN A 291 14.23 -0.70 -16.16
N LYS A 292 15.20 -1.05 -15.31
CA LYS A 292 15.28 -2.40 -14.70
C LYS A 292 14.09 -2.67 -13.78
N VAL A 293 13.68 -1.69 -12.99
CA VAL A 293 12.50 -1.77 -12.11
C VAL A 293 11.23 -2.05 -12.92
N ILE A 294 10.97 -1.29 -13.99
CA ILE A 294 9.82 -1.49 -14.89
C ILE A 294 9.85 -2.90 -15.50
N ALA A 295 10.97 -3.29 -16.11
CA ALA A 295 11.08 -4.59 -16.77
C ALA A 295 10.83 -5.76 -15.79
N TYR A 296 11.43 -5.72 -14.59
CA TYR A 296 11.26 -6.78 -13.60
C TYR A 296 9.86 -6.78 -12.98
N ALA A 297 9.25 -5.61 -12.78
CA ALA A 297 7.86 -5.51 -12.35
C ALA A 297 6.92 -6.23 -13.32
N HIS A 298 7.10 -6.05 -14.63
CA HIS A 298 6.30 -6.73 -15.65
C HIS A 298 6.51 -8.24 -15.70
N GLU A 299 7.72 -8.73 -15.37
CA GLU A 299 7.93 -10.18 -15.20
C GLU A 299 7.05 -10.76 -14.09
N ARG A 300 6.77 -9.97 -13.04
CA ARG A 300 5.93 -10.33 -11.90
C ARG A 300 4.48 -9.83 -12.01
N GLY A 301 4.08 -9.28 -13.15
CA GLY A 301 2.71 -8.79 -13.36
C GLY A 301 2.38 -7.52 -12.58
N VAL A 302 3.39 -6.78 -12.13
CA VAL A 302 3.27 -5.50 -11.43
C VAL A 302 3.47 -4.37 -12.42
N LYS A 303 2.54 -3.42 -12.44
CA LYS A 303 2.56 -2.20 -13.25
C LYS A 303 3.32 -1.10 -12.50
N ILE A 304 4.01 -0.23 -13.23
CA ILE A 304 4.75 0.91 -12.67
C ILE A 304 4.10 2.23 -13.12
N GLY A 305 3.80 3.09 -12.16
CA GLY A 305 3.40 4.47 -12.38
C GLY A 305 4.53 5.45 -12.07
N LEU A 306 4.69 6.48 -12.89
CA LEU A 306 5.57 7.62 -12.62
C LEU A 306 4.73 8.88 -12.38
N GLY A 307 4.82 9.44 -11.18
CA GLY A 307 4.18 10.68 -10.78
C GLY A 307 5.10 11.88 -10.97
N LEU A 308 4.61 12.95 -11.60
CA LEU A 308 5.36 14.19 -11.82
C LEU A 308 4.54 15.41 -11.47
N ASP A 309 5.09 16.31 -10.65
CA ASP A 309 4.62 17.70 -10.58
C ASP A 309 4.87 18.37 -11.94
N ILE A 310 3.83 18.48 -12.76
CA ILE A 310 3.98 18.96 -14.14
C ILE A 310 4.11 20.48 -14.21
N ASP A 311 3.58 21.19 -13.22
CA ASP A 311 3.63 22.64 -13.07
C ASP A 311 4.93 23.16 -12.44
N LEU A 312 5.81 22.26 -12.00
CA LEU A 312 7.11 22.59 -11.43
C LEU A 312 8.27 22.17 -12.34
N ILE A 313 9.33 22.99 -12.32
CA ILE A 313 10.60 22.74 -12.99
C ILE A 313 11.76 23.14 -12.08
N PRO A 314 12.96 22.54 -12.25
CA PRO A 314 14.15 22.96 -11.51
C PRO A 314 14.46 24.45 -11.76
N ASN A 315 14.86 25.16 -10.71
CA ASN A 315 15.03 26.62 -10.74
C ASN A 315 16.04 27.08 -11.78
N GLU A 316 17.03 26.25 -12.07
CA GLU A 316 18.10 26.56 -13.02
C GLU A 316 17.55 26.82 -14.41
N TYR A 317 16.42 26.22 -14.80
CA TYR A 317 15.78 26.54 -16.07
C TYR A 317 15.17 27.95 -16.06
N THR A 318 14.46 28.32 -15.00
CA THR A 318 13.90 29.66 -14.82
C THR A 318 15.00 30.70 -14.71
N ASP A 319 15.99 30.47 -13.85
CA ASP A 319 17.08 31.41 -13.56
C ASP A 319 17.98 31.62 -14.80
N LYS A 320 18.21 30.60 -15.62
CA LYS A 320 19.10 30.67 -16.79
C LYS A 320 18.39 31.09 -18.08
N PHE A 321 17.13 30.71 -18.27
CA PHE A 321 16.42 30.91 -19.54
C PHE A 321 15.17 31.80 -19.43
N GLY A 322 14.74 32.19 -18.22
CA GLY A 322 13.53 32.98 -18.02
C GLY A 322 12.24 32.24 -18.41
N ILE A 323 12.28 30.90 -18.39
CA ILE A 323 11.18 30.04 -18.83
C ILE A 323 10.35 29.52 -17.66
N LYS A 324 9.11 29.11 -17.93
CA LYS A 324 8.18 28.51 -16.97
C LYS A 324 7.79 27.10 -17.42
N ALA A 325 7.13 26.36 -16.54
CA ALA A 325 6.72 24.98 -16.79
C ALA A 325 5.73 24.81 -17.96
N ASP A 326 5.00 25.87 -18.32
CA ASP A 326 4.02 25.93 -19.41
C ASP A 326 4.60 26.24 -20.78
N ALA A 327 5.92 26.37 -20.90
CA ALA A 327 6.52 26.56 -22.21
C ALA A 327 6.40 25.29 -23.08
N PRO A 328 5.80 25.36 -24.28
CA PRO A 328 5.53 24.18 -25.11
C PRO A 328 6.78 23.36 -25.43
N GLU A 329 7.92 24.02 -25.68
CA GLU A 329 9.17 23.34 -25.97
C GLU A 329 9.77 22.59 -24.77
N LEU A 330 9.46 23.04 -23.55
CA LEU A 330 9.91 22.38 -22.31
C LEU A 330 9.04 21.16 -22.03
N VAL A 331 7.72 21.27 -22.20
CA VAL A 331 6.81 20.12 -22.12
C VAL A 331 7.16 19.08 -23.17
N ALA A 332 7.45 19.49 -24.40
CA ALA A 332 7.87 18.60 -25.47
C ALA A 332 9.16 17.83 -25.10
N ALA A 333 10.15 18.50 -24.50
CA ALA A 333 11.39 17.85 -24.04
C ALA A 333 11.14 16.83 -22.92
N ARG A 334 10.22 17.13 -21.99
CA ARG A 334 9.82 16.20 -20.92
C ARG A 334 9.11 14.97 -21.47
N VAL A 335 8.14 15.16 -22.37
CA VAL A 335 7.45 14.05 -23.06
C VAL A 335 8.45 13.22 -23.86
N GLU A 336 9.35 13.86 -24.61
CA GLU A 336 10.38 13.16 -25.38
C GLU A 336 11.29 12.33 -24.47
N GLN A 337 11.68 12.87 -23.32
CA GLN A 337 12.45 12.09 -22.37
C GLN A 337 11.69 10.86 -21.87
N ILE A 338 10.47 11.03 -21.37
CA ILE A 338 9.67 9.93 -20.80
C ILE A 338 9.47 8.83 -21.85
N THR A 339 9.07 9.20 -23.06
CA THR A 339 8.74 8.23 -24.12
C THR A 339 9.97 7.54 -24.70
N ARG A 340 11.12 8.23 -24.76
CA ARG A 340 12.39 7.62 -25.18
C ARG A 340 12.94 6.67 -24.11
N ASP A 341 12.93 7.10 -22.86
CA ASP A 341 13.66 6.44 -21.79
C ASP A 341 12.82 5.34 -21.12
N TYR A 342 11.49 5.48 -21.08
CA TYR A 342 10.56 4.55 -20.43
C TYR A 342 9.41 4.13 -21.38
N PRO A 343 9.71 3.49 -22.52
CA PRO A 343 8.69 3.09 -23.51
C PRO A 343 7.65 2.11 -22.95
N ASP A 344 8.02 1.36 -21.90
CA ASP A 344 7.16 0.37 -21.24
C ASP A 344 6.47 0.93 -19.97
N LEU A 345 6.48 2.24 -19.74
CA LEU A 345 5.78 2.83 -18.59
C LEU A 345 4.26 2.61 -18.69
N ASP A 346 3.65 2.02 -17.64
CA ASP A 346 2.21 1.72 -17.63
C ASP A 346 1.36 2.98 -17.44
N VAL A 347 1.76 3.87 -16.52
CA VAL A 347 0.96 5.03 -16.13
C VAL A 347 1.85 6.25 -15.90
N LEU A 348 1.53 7.37 -16.56
CA LEU A 348 2.02 8.69 -16.20
C LEU A 348 0.97 9.39 -15.33
N LEU A 349 1.35 9.75 -14.10
CA LEU A 349 0.48 10.47 -13.18
C LEU A 349 0.92 11.94 -13.14
N CYS A 350 0.08 12.81 -13.71
CA CYS A 350 0.31 14.26 -13.68
C CYS A 350 -0.19 14.81 -12.34
N PHE A 351 0.74 15.23 -11.50
CA PHE A 351 0.43 15.76 -10.17
C PHE A 351 0.04 17.22 -10.26
N HIS A 352 -0.99 17.57 -9.50
CA HIS A 352 -1.24 18.92 -9.05
C HIS A 352 -0.43 19.16 -7.76
N SER A 353 0.55 20.06 -7.84
CA SER A 353 1.55 20.32 -6.79
C SER A 353 0.97 20.87 -5.49
N GLU A 354 1.73 20.73 -4.41
CA GLU A 354 1.48 21.38 -3.12
C GLU A 354 1.90 22.88 -3.20
N GLY A 355 1.08 23.85 -2.75
CA GLY A 355 1.41 25.29 -2.76
C GLY A 355 0.50 26.17 -3.63
N PRO A 356 0.42 27.51 -3.41
CA PRO A 356 -0.71 28.38 -3.76
C PRO A 356 -1.37 28.04 -5.11
N GLN A 357 -2.57 27.46 -4.97
CA GLN A 357 -3.16 26.42 -5.82
C GLN A 357 -4.26 26.94 -6.76
N ASP A 358 -4.22 28.20 -7.19
CA ASP A 358 -5.45 28.84 -7.73
C ASP A 358 -5.47 29.05 -9.25
N GLU A 359 -4.52 28.50 -10.01
CA GLU A 359 -4.54 28.60 -11.48
C GLU A 359 -4.84 27.26 -12.16
N LYS A 360 -6.07 26.77 -11.98
CA LYS A 360 -6.62 25.60 -12.71
C LYS A 360 -6.28 25.65 -14.19
N ASP A 361 -6.49 26.79 -14.84
CA ASP A 361 -6.27 26.96 -16.28
C ASP A 361 -4.80 26.82 -16.67
N PHE A 362 -3.88 27.31 -15.82
CA PHE A 362 -2.44 27.14 -16.02
C PHE A 362 -2.07 25.67 -15.98
N TRP A 363 -2.43 24.97 -14.90
CA TRP A 363 -2.12 23.54 -14.76
C TRP A 363 -2.76 22.70 -15.87
N GLN A 364 -4.04 22.95 -16.20
CA GLN A 364 -4.73 22.24 -17.28
C GLN A 364 -4.12 22.52 -18.66
N GLY A 365 -3.57 23.73 -18.89
CA GLY A 365 -2.82 24.05 -20.10
C GLY A 365 -1.59 23.15 -20.27
N ILE A 366 -0.81 22.99 -19.19
CA ILE A 366 0.35 22.09 -19.15
C ILE A 366 -0.08 20.64 -19.35
N PHE A 367 -1.11 20.20 -18.62
CA PHE A 367 -1.64 18.85 -18.70
C PHE A 367 -2.04 18.48 -20.13
N ARG A 368 -2.74 19.36 -20.86
CA ARG A 368 -3.15 19.08 -22.24
C ARG A 368 -1.95 18.83 -23.15
N MET A 369 -0.87 19.60 -23.01
CA MET A 369 0.35 19.38 -23.80
C MET A 369 1.03 18.05 -23.46
N PHE A 370 1.07 17.65 -22.18
CA PHE A 370 1.53 16.31 -21.78
C PHE A 370 0.63 15.22 -22.34
N TYR A 371 -0.69 15.38 -22.23
CA TYR A 371 -1.69 14.43 -22.72
C TYR A 371 -1.52 14.21 -24.22
N ASP A 372 -1.53 15.27 -25.02
CA ASP A 372 -1.40 15.19 -26.48
C ASP A 372 -0.07 14.56 -26.88
N GLY A 373 1.04 15.00 -26.27
CA GLY A 373 2.37 14.48 -26.58
C GLY A 373 2.54 13.00 -26.20
N MET A 374 2.00 12.58 -25.06
CA MET A 374 2.03 11.17 -24.64
C MET A 374 1.10 10.32 -25.50
N LYS A 375 -0.08 10.80 -25.89
CA LYS A 375 -0.98 10.06 -26.80
C LYS A 375 -0.38 9.89 -28.19
N GLU A 376 0.37 10.87 -28.67
CA GLU A 376 1.09 10.78 -29.94
C GLU A 376 2.25 9.77 -29.88
N LYS A 377 3.10 9.86 -28.84
CA LYS A 377 4.38 9.16 -28.80
C LYS A 377 4.37 7.84 -28.01
N SER A 378 3.43 7.67 -27.08
CA SER A 378 3.29 6.48 -26.22
C SER A 378 1.81 6.20 -25.91
N PRO A 379 0.98 5.90 -26.93
CA PRO A 379 -0.47 5.71 -26.77
C PRO A 379 -0.87 4.59 -25.80
N GLN A 380 0.03 3.65 -25.52
CA GLN A 380 -0.14 2.57 -24.56
C GLN A 380 -0.06 3.03 -23.10
N THR A 381 0.67 4.12 -22.81
CA THR A 381 0.81 4.65 -21.46
C THR A 381 -0.49 5.31 -21.04
N LYS A 382 -1.07 4.83 -19.93
CA LYS A 382 -2.26 5.45 -19.35
C LYS A 382 -1.89 6.78 -18.70
N ILE A 383 -2.84 7.71 -18.68
CA ILE A 383 -2.62 9.04 -18.10
C ILE A 383 -3.61 9.21 -16.95
N ALA A 384 -3.09 9.56 -15.77
CA ALA A 384 -3.88 9.88 -14.60
C ALA A 384 -3.57 11.29 -14.10
N VAL A 385 -4.52 11.88 -13.39
CA VAL A 385 -4.30 13.08 -12.58
C VAL A 385 -4.25 12.68 -11.12
N ALA A 386 -3.22 13.15 -10.44
CA ALA A 386 -2.98 12.88 -9.03
C ALA A 386 -2.63 14.19 -8.31
N GLY A 387 -2.36 14.09 -7.01
CA GLY A 387 -2.00 15.23 -6.18
C GLY A 387 -2.62 15.15 -4.79
N TRP A 388 -2.17 16.05 -3.94
CA TRP A 388 -2.56 16.18 -2.54
C TRP A 388 -3.99 16.69 -2.40
N GLY A 389 -4.94 15.79 -2.20
CA GLY A 389 -6.35 16.15 -2.12
C GLY A 389 -6.89 16.75 -3.42
N LEU A 390 -6.60 16.12 -4.56
CA LEU A 390 -7.05 16.55 -5.89
C LEU A 390 -8.54 16.93 -5.89
N LYS A 391 -8.83 18.21 -6.10
CA LYS A 391 -10.21 18.70 -6.15
C LYS A 391 -10.87 18.36 -7.49
N PRO A 392 -12.17 18.02 -7.52
CA PRO A 392 -12.89 17.70 -8.76
C PRO A 392 -12.82 18.79 -9.84
N GLU A 393 -12.69 20.06 -9.46
CA GLU A 393 -12.57 21.17 -10.40
C GLU A 393 -11.36 21.05 -11.35
N PHE A 394 -10.26 20.43 -10.93
CA PHE A 394 -9.06 20.24 -11.78
C PHE A 394 -9.24 19.18 -12.85
N VAL A 395 -10.17 18.24 -12.67
CA VAL A 395 -10.46 17.18 -13.66
C VAL A 395 -11.62 17.51 -14.59
N GLU A 396 -12.33 18.60 -14.29
CA GLU A 396 -13.41 19.10 -15.13
C GLU A 396 -12.88 19.51 -16.52
N GLY A 397 -13.53 19.01 -17.57
CA GLY A 397 -13.15 19.31 -18.96
C GLY A 397 -11.91 18.58 -19.48
N LEU A 398 -11.31 17.68 -18.70
CA LEU A 398 -10.25 16.79 -19.19
C LEU A 398 -10.84 15.66 -20.07
N PRO A 399 -10.04 15.02 -20.94
CA PRO A 399 -10.49 13.88 -21.74
C PRO A 399 -11.07 12.74 -20.88
N GLU A 400 -12.08 12.02 -21.38
CA GLU A 400 -12.83 11.00 -20.61
C GLU A 400 -11.98 9.82 -20.14
N ASP A 401 -10.92 9.48 -20.86
CA ASP A 401 -10.03 8.36 -20.57
C ASP A 401 -8.98 8.66 -19.49
N VAL A 402 -8.96 9.90 -18.97
CA VAL A 402 -8.07 10.31 -17.88
C VAL A 402 -8.59 9.78 -16.54
N ILE A 403 -7.70 9.09 -15.83
CA ILE A 403 -7.97 8.48 -14.52
C ILE A 403 -7.81 9.53 -13.40
N CYS A 404 -8.71 9.51 -12.42
CA CYS A 404 -8.57 10.28 -11.18
C CYS A 404 -7.91 9.43 -10.09
N ALA A 405 -6.69 9.77 -9.67
CA ALA A 405 -5.92 9.01 -8.67
C ALA A 405 -5.40 9.93 -7.54
N PRO A 406 -6.28 10.61 -6.78
CA PRO A 406 -5.86 11.49 -5.69
C PRO A 406 -5.08 10.73 -4.62
N ILE A 407 -4.12 11.43 -4.03
CA ILE A 407 -3.63 11.11 -2.68
C ILE A 407 -4.61 11.78 -1.71
N SER A 408 -5.09 11.04 -0.72
CA SER A 408 -5.96 11.61 0.31
C SER A 408 -5.29 12.80 1.01
N ALA A 409 -6.05 13.85 1.32
CA ALA A 409 -5.52 15.04 2.00
C ALA A 409 -5.22 14.72 3.49
N TYR A 410 -4.00 14.26 3.78
CA TYR A 410 -3.51 13.91 5.13
C TYR A 410 -4.47 12.99 5.92
N SER A 411 -5.07 12.04 5.21
CA SER A 411 -6.20 11.24 5.69
C SER A 411 -6.04 9.76 5.35
N ASP A 412 -6.44 8.92 6.30
CA ASP A 412 -6.56 7.47 6.19
C ASP A 412 -7.87 7.01 5.54
N LYS A 413 -8.74 7.98 5.19
CA LYS A 413 -9.91 7.79 4.34
C LYS A 413 -9.61 8.21 2.91
N CYS A 414 -10.13 7.47 1.94
CA CYS A 414 -10.23 7.94 0.56
C CYS A 414 -11.45 8.85 0.38
N VAL A 415 -11.34 9.88 -0.45
CA VAL A 415 -12.53 10.62 -0.94
C VAL A 415 -13.43 9.67 -1.73
N SER A 416 -14.72 9.99 -1.86
CA SER A 416 -15.62 9.14 -2.63
C SER A 416 -15.37 9.34 -4.12
N GLY A 417 -15.25 8.25 -4.89
CA GLY A 417 -15.15 8.33 -6.35
C GLY A 417 -16.32 9.08 -7.00
N LYS A 418 -17.47 9.18 -6.32
CA LYS A 418 -18.63 9.99 -6.76
C LYS A 418 -18.29 11.45 -7.01
N GLU A 419 -17.29 11.99 -6.32
CA GLU A 419 -16.84 13.38 -6.50
C GLU A 419 -16.28 13.62 -7.90
N TYR A 420 -15.87 12.57 -8.61
CA TYR A 420 -15.32 12.63 -9.97
C TYR A 420 -16.30 12.15 -11.05
N GLY A 421 -17.59 12.01 -10.72
CA GLY A 421 -18.62 11.53 -11.65
C GLY A 421 -18.40 10.09 -12.09
N ASP A 422 -18.52 9.82 -13.40
CA ASP A 422 -18.36 8.47 -13.97
C ASP A 422 -16.91 8.11 -14.32
N ARG A 423 -15.97 9.03 -14.12
CA ARG A 423 -14.54 8.80 -14.40
C ARG A 423 -14.00 7.67 -13.56
N GLU A 424 -13.01 6.97 -14.11
CA GLU A 424 -12.28 5.98 -13.36
C GLU A 424 -11.55 6.62 -12.17
N TYR A 425 -11.71 6.01 -10.99
CA TYR A 425 -11.17 6.53 -9.73
C TYR A 425 -10.28 5.50 -9.02
N TRP A 426 -9.10 5.92 -8.57
CA TRP A 426 -8.22 5.13 -7.70
C TRP A 426 -8.08 5.82 -6.34
N GLY A 427 -8.46 5.13 -5.27
CA GLY A 427 -8.28 5.65 -3.91
C GLY A 427 -6.89 5.38 -3.37
N CYS A 428 -6.33 6.36 -2.68
CA CYS A 428 -5.01 6.31 -2.05
C CYS A 428 -5.06 6.90 -0.63
N PRO A 429 -5.46 6.10 0.39
CA PRO A 429 -5.41 6.53 1.77
C PRO A 429 -3.98 6.48 2.29
N TRP A 430 -3.77 7.16 3.41
CA TRP A 430 -2.53 7.17 4.16
C TRP A 430 -2.48 6.01 5.14
N LEU A 431 -1.36 5.29 5.22
CA LEU A 431 -1.16 4.27 6.26
C LEU A 431 -0.34 4.76 7.46
N GLU A 432 0.29 5.91 7.30
CA GLU A 432 1.08 6.66 8.28
C GLU A 432 0.99 8.17 7.95
N ARG A 433 1.53 9.08 8.78
CA ARG A 433 1.63 10.51 8.46
C ARG A 433 3.08 10.99 8.50
N ASP A 434 3.35 12.10 7.82
CA ASP A 434 4.65 12.73 7.65
C ASP A 434 4.99 13.85 8.66
N PHE A 435 4.00 14.51 9.26
CA PHE A 435 4.22 15.61 10.22
C PHE A 435 4.22 15.17 11.69
N ASN A 436 4.88 15.96 12.56
CA ASN A 436 5.00 15.71 14.02
C ASN A 436 5.55 14.33 14.40
N SER A 437 6.36 13.74 13.52
CA SER A 437 6.90 12.39 13.62
C SER A 437 8.43 12.44 13.69
N SER A 438 9.06 11.45 14.34
CA SER A 438 10.52 11.34 14.26
C SER A 438 10.90 11.08 12.80
N GLN A 439 11.95 11.73 12.31
CA GLN A 439 12.46 11.48 10.96
C GLN A 439 12.98 10.04 10.78
N TYR A 440 13.19 9.32 11.89
CA TYR A 440 13.70 7.95 11.91
C TYR A 440 12.68 6.92 12.43
N TYR A 441 11.68 7.36 13.21
CA TYR A 441 10.57 6.53 13.69
C TYR A 441 9.23 7.18 13.38
N TYR A 442 8.71 6.91 12.18
CA TYR A 442 7.38 7.35 11.79
C TYR A 442 6.32 6.56 12.57
N PRO A 443 5.36 7.20 13.25
CA PRO A 443 4.46 6.48 14.10
C PRO A 443 3.12 6.21 13.43
N TYR A 444 2.41 5.25 14.03
CA TYR A 444 1.20 4.60 13.55
C TYR A 444 -0.07 5.48 13.66
N ASN A 445 0.02 6.79 13.48
CA ASN A 445 -1.00 7.77 13.88
C ASN A 445 -2.32 7.82 13.09
N VAL A 446 -2.63 6.79 12.31
CA VAL A 446 -3.87 6.69 11.55
C VAL A 446 -4.60 5.39 11.84
N HIS A 447 -5.92 5.43 11.82
CA HIS A 447 -6.74 4.29 12.15
C HIS A 447 -7.03 3.47 10.91
N LEU A 448 -6.75 2.16 10.96
CA LEU A 448 -7.11 1.27 9.86
C LEU A 448 -8.63 1.21 9.66
N SER A 449 -9.43 1.38 10.72
CA SER A 449 -10.91 1.38 10.63
C SER A 449 -11.45 2.42 9.67
N ASN A 450 -10.80 3.58 9.54
CA ASN A 450 -11.18 4.63 8.60
C ASN A 450 -10.97 4.19 7.14
N THR A 451 -9.86 3.51 6.85
CA THR A 451 -9.59 2.93 5.53
C THR A 451 -10.59 1.83 5.21
N VAL A 452 -10.90 0.98 6.19
CA VAL A 452 -11.88 -0.10 6.06
C VAL A 452 -13.28 0.44 5.76
N GLU A 453 -13.70 1.48 6.49
CA GLU A 453 -14.96 2.17 6.26
C GLU A 453 -15.03 2.75 4.83
N ALA A 454 -13.99 3.46 4.39
CA ALA A 454 -13.93 4.05 3.06
C ALA A 454 -14.02 2.99 1.94
N TRP A 455 -13.34 1.85 2.10
CA TRP A 455 -13.46 0.73 1.16
C TRP A 455 -14.87 0.14 1.13
N ASN A 456 -15.50 -0.03 2.28
CA ASN A 456 -16.87 -0.57 2.37
C ASN A 456 -17.90 0.36 1.74
N GLN A 457 -17.67 1.68 1.79
CA GLN A 457 -18.56 2.72 1.24
C GLN A 457 -18.18 3.16 -0.18
N ARG A 458 -17.21 2.48 -0.81
CA ARG A 458 -16.64 2.90 -2.10
C ARG A 458 -17.69 3.03 -3.20
N ALA A 459 -17.45 3.97 -4.10
CA ALA A 459 -18.24 4.17 -5.30
C ALA A 459 -17.95 3.10 -6.36
N SER A 460 -18.90 2.84 -7.26
CA SER A 460 -18.77 1.83 -8.32
C SER A 460 -17.70 2.16 -9.36
N ASN A 461 -17.34 3.44 -9.51
CA ASN A 461 -16.27 3.92 -10.37
C ASN A 461 -14.88 3.80 -9.73
N MET A 462 -14.77 3.36 -8.48
CA MET A 462 -13.49 2.99 -7.88
C MET A 462 -12.96 1.73 -8.57
N LYS A 463 -11.88 1.88 -9.35
CA LYS A 463 -11.21 0.78 -10.08
C LYS A 463 -9.78 0.52 -9.61
N GLY A 464 -9.31 1.30 -8.64
CA GLY A 464 -8.04 1.10 -7.97
C GLY A 464 -8.10 1.38 -6.48
N LEU A 465 -7.38 0.58 -5.71
CA LEU A 465 -7.06 0.84 -4.30
C LEU A 465 -5.55 0.65 -4.13
N TYR A 466 -4.85 1.74 -3.85
CA TYR A 466 -3.46 1.69 -3.42
C TYR A 466 -3.31 2.56 -2.18
N CYS A 467 -2.11 2.74 -1.64
CA CYS A 467 -1.91 3.58 -0.46
C CYS A 467 -0.62 4.37 -0.51
N LEU A 468 -0.62 5.54 0.14
CA LEU A 468 0.61 6.27 0.43
C LEU A 468 1.27 5.71 1.68
N THR A 469 2.57 5.47 1.59
CA THR A 469 3.38 5.00 2.71
C THR A 469 4.85 5.40 2.49
N TRP A 470 5.58 5.70 3.55
CA TRP A 470 7.02 5.94 3.55
C TRP A 470 7.80 4.66 3.79
N ARG A 471 7.28 3.80 4.66
CA ARG A 471 7.84 2.48 4.98
C ARG A 471 6.94 1.39 4.43
N LEU A 472 7.53 0.22 4.19
CA LEU A 472 6.78 -0.96 3.77
C LEU A 472 6.66 -2.00 4.88
N THR A 473 7.55 -1.97 5.87
CA THR A 473 7.73 -2.99 6.91
C THR A 473 7.16 -2.59 8.29
N ASP A 474 7.38 -3.44 9.27
CA ASP A 474 7.04 -3.26 10.68
C ASP A 474 5.54 -3.09 10.86
N ALA A 475 5.08 -2.20 11.75
CA ALA A 475 3.65 -2.11 12.03
C ALA A 475 2.80 -1.40 10.94
N ILE A 476 3.35 -1.15 9.76
CA ILE A 476 2.56 -0.88 8.54
C ILE A 476 2.09 -2.17 7.87
N ASP A 477 2.77 -3.31 8.09
CA ASP A 477 2.42 -4.62 7.51
C ASP A 477 0.92 -4.97 7.60
N PRO A 478 0.24 -4.91 8.77
CA PRO A 478 -1.17 -5.24 8.84
C PRO A 478 -2.02 -4.29 7.97
N LYS A 479 -1.69 -3.00 7.92
CA LYS A 479 -2.45 -2.01 7.15
C LYS A 479 -2.24 -2.18 5.64
N ILE A 480 -0.99 -2.38 5.18
CA ILE A 480 -0.72 -2.63 3.76
C ILE A 480 -1.25 -4.01 3.33
N SER A 481 -1.28 -5.00 4.23
CA SER A 481 -1.95 -6.28 3.98
C SER A 481 -3.45 -6.13 3.74
N TYR A 482 -4.11 -5.17 4.41
CA TYR A 482 -5.51 -4.85 4.13
C TYR A 482 -5.70 -4.32 2.70
N ILE A 483 -4.84 -3.39 2.26
CA ILE A 483 -4.85 -2.86 0.89
C ILE A 483 -4.72 -3.98 -0.13
N ALA A 484 -3.88 -4.99 0.16
CA ALA A 484 -3.73 -6.16 -0.68
C ALA A 484 -4.98 -7.05 -0.69
N LYS A 485 -5.53 -7.35 0.49
CA LYS A 485 -6.54 -8.40 0.68
C LYS A 485 -7.97 -7.94 0.43
N ALA A 486 -8.32 -6.70 0.75
CA ALA A 486 -9.69 -6.20 0.65
C ALA A 486 -10.26 -6.30 -0.79
N PRO A 487 -9.49 -6.04 -1.86
CA PRO A 487 -9.92 -6.29 -3.23
C PRO A 487 -10.24 -7.76 -3.57
N TRP A 488 -9.64 -8.73 -2.87
CA TRP A 488 -9.83 -10.16 -3.11
C TRP A 488 -10.89 -10.81 -2.20
N ASP A 489 -11.41 -10.07 -1.23
CA ASP A 489 -12.29 -10.59 -0.20
C ASP A 489 -13.76 -10.60 -0.61
N SER A 490 -14.16 -11.61 -1.38
CA SER A 490 -15.56 -11.83 -1.78
C SER A 490 -16.46 -12.31 -0.65
N LYS A 491 -15.89 -12.81 0.46
CA LYS A 491 -16.63 -13.35 1.62
C LYS A 491 -16.84 -12.33 2.73
N GLY A 492 -16.23 -11.15 2.63
CA GLY A 492 -16.36 -10.08 3.61
C GLY A 492 -15.76 -10.43 4.97
N ARG A 493 -14.58 -11.06 4.97
CA ARG A 493 -13.75 -11.34 6.15
C ARG A 493 -13.17 -10.07 6.77
N TYR A 494 -12.80 -9.07 5.96
CA TYR A 494 -12.08 -7.87 6.41
C TYR A 494 -12.99 -6.65 6.53
N LYS A 495 -14.13 -6.80 7.21
CA LYS A 495 -15.11 -5.71 7.42
C LYS A 495 -14.76 -4.76 8.56
N THR A 496 -13.83 -5.13 9.43
CA THR A 496 -13.37 -4.33 10.58
C THR A 496 -11.84 -4.36 10.67
N SER A 497 -11.25 -3.32 11.25
CA SER A 497 -9.82 -3.27 11.61
C SER A 497 -9.44 -4.43 12.54
N GLU A 498 -10.30 -4.74 13.51
CA GLU A 498 -10.11 -5.88 14.43
C GLU A 498 -9.92 -7.21 13.69
N ALA A 499 -10.72 -7.48 12.64
CA ALA A 499 -10.58 -8.72 11.87
C ALA A 499 -9.23 -8.80 11.14
N VAL A 500 -8.74 -7.66 10.62
CA VAL A 500 -7.43 -7.58 9.96
C VAL A 500 -6.31 -7.82 10.98
N TYR A 501 -6.35 -7.09 12.10
CA TYR A 501 -5.33 -7.19 13.14
C TYR A 501 -5.35 -8.55 13.84
N SER A 502 -6.51 -9.16 14.01
CA SER A 502 -6.65 -10.52 14.57
C SER A 502 -6.01 -11.56 13.68
N GLU A 503 -6.24 -11.50 12.36
CA GLU A 503 -5.59 -12.42 11.43
C GLU A 503 -4.07 -12.20 11.40
N TYR A 504 -3.62 -10.95 11.36
CA TYR A 504 -2.20 -10.61 11.44
C TYR A 504 -1.57 -11.17 12.73
N ALA A 505 -2.17 -10.87 13.88
CA ALA A 505 -1.67 -11.28 15.18
C ALA A 505 -1.63 -12.81 15.32
N ARG A 506 -2.65 -13.50 14.82
CA ARG A 506 -2.72 -14.96 14.80
C ARG A 506 -1.59 -15.58 13.99
N ARG A 507 -1.34 -15.05 12.78
CA ARG A 507 -0.27 -15.54 11.92
C ARG A 507 1.12 -15.24 12.51
N SER A 508 1.33 -14.02 12.99
CA SER A 508 2.66 -13.57 13.43
C SER A 508 3.04 -14.02 14.84
N TYR A 509 2.07 -14.22 15.74
CA TYR A 509 2.34 -14.49 17.16
C TYR A 509 1.62 -15.74 17.69
N GLY A 510 0.89 -16.47 16.83
CA GLY A 510 0.17 -17.69 17.17
C GLY A 510 -1.18 -17.47 17.86
N GLU A 511 -2.01 -18.52 17.84
CA GLU A 511 -3.40 -18.49 18.37
C GLU A 511 -3.50 -18.03 19.83
N ASN A 512 -2.54 -18.44 20.68
CA ASN A 512 -2.56 -18.15 22.12
C ASN A 512 -2.31 -16.66 22.43
N SER A 513 -1.62 -15.95 21.54
CA SER A 513 -1.26 -14.53 21.72
C SER A 513 -2.18 -13.60 20.92
N ALA A 514 -2.86 -14.13 19.89
CA ALA A 514 -3.61 -13.37 18.90
C ALA A 514 -4.56 -12.35 19.52
N ALA A 515 -5.43 -12.77 20.45
CA ALA A 515 -6.41 -11.88 21.08
C ALA A 515 -5.73 -10.72 21.83
N LYS A 516 -4.73 -11.02 22.67
CA LYS A 516 -4.02 -9.99 23.44
C LYS A 516 -3.27 -9.00 22.56
N ILE A 517 -2.62 -9.48 21.50
CA ILE A 517 -1.91 -8.62 20.55
C ILE A 517 -2.91 -7.77 19.75
N THR A 518 -4.03 -8.35 19.32
CA THR A 518 -5.12 -7.61 18.65
C THR A 518 -5.62 -6.48 19.54
N ASP A 519 -5.90 -6.77 20.81
CA ASP A 519 -6.33 -5.78 21.79
C ASP A 519 -5.29 -4.67 22.02
N ILE A 520 -4.00 -4.94 21.77
CA ILE A 520 -2.92 -3.96 21.88
C ILE A 520 -2.86 -3.06 20.66
N ILE A 521 -3.00 -3.60 19.44
CA ILE A 521 -2.74 -2.84 18.22
C ILE A 521 -4.01 -2.20 17.61
N ASN A 522 -5.16 -2.85 17.74
CA ASN A 522 -6.41 -2.38 17.14
C ASN A 522 -6.92 -1.09 17.80
N GLU A 523 -7.17 -0.06 17.00
CA GLU A 523 -7.61 1.29 17.42
C GLU A 523 -6.66 2.03 18.36
N ASN A 524 -5.50 1.45 18.66
CA ASN A 524 -4.46 2.06 19.49
C ASN A 524 -3.32 2.64 18.66
N GLU A 525 -3.41 2.61 17.33
CA GLU A 525 -2.34 3.04 16.45
C GLU A 525 -1.91 4.51 16.72
N PRO A 526 -2.83 5.46 16.98
CA PRO A 526 -2.44 6.82 17.39
C PRO A 526 -1.67 6.93 18.71
N PHE A 527 -1.90 6.05 19.68
CA PHE A 527 -1.18 6.11 20.96
C PHE A 527 0.29 5.78 20.83
N ALA A 528 0.64 4.91 19.88
CA ALA A 528 2.04 4.58 19.57
C ALA A 528 2.85 5.80 19.07
N SER A 529 2.16 6.91 18.78
CA SER A 529 2.75 8.18 18.31
C SER A 529 2.93 9.21 19.43
N GLY A 530 2.34 8.98 20.62
CA GLY A 530 2.43 9.90 21.75
C GLY A 530 3.78 9.92 22.46
N PHE A 531 4.66 8.95 22.16
CA PHE A 531 5.94 8.76 22.82
C PHE A 531 7.05 8.71 21.76
N GLY A 532 7.62 9.88 21.45
CA GLY A 532 8.78 10.00 20.56
C GLY A 532 10.07 9.51 21.23
N GLU A 533 11.06 9.19 20.39
CA GLU A 533 12.42 8.82 20.80
C GLU A 533 12.96 9.83 21.83
N CYS A 534 13.36 9.33 23.01
CA CYS A 534 13.80 10.07 24.21
C CYS A 534 12.75 10.28 25.32
N THR A 535 11.54 9.73 25.21
CA THR A 535 10.64 9.59 26.37
C THR A 535 10.59 8.12 26.82
N PRO A 536 10.61 7.81 28.14
CA PRO A 536 10.37 6.45 28.60
C PRO A 536 9.03 5.96 28.07
N THR A 537 9.02 4.86 27.32
CA THR A 537 7.79 4.18 26.93
C THR A 537 7.10 3.74 28.23
N PRO A 538 5.90 4.24 28.56
CA PRO A 538 5.21 3.79 29.75
C PRO A 538 4.89 2.30 29.64
N GLU A 539 4.70 1.63 30.77
CA GLU A 539 4.35 0.21 30.78
C GLU A 539 3.07 -0.05 29.94
N PHE A 540 3.11 -1.07 29.08
CA PHE A 540 1.95 -1.59 28.34
C PHE A 540 1.02 -2.40 29.27
N SER A 541 0.72 -1.86 30.45
CA SER A 541 -0.12 -2.48 31.48
C SER A 541 -1.62 -2.37 31.18
N GLY A 542 -1.99 -1.69 30.08
CA GLY A 542 -3.36 -1.28 29.81
C GLY A 542 -3.85 -0.11 30.66
N SER A 543 -3.11 0.31 31.71
CA SER A 543 -3.48 1.44 32.57
C SER A 543 -3.14 2.82 31.96
N THR A 544 -2.30 2.84 30.92
CA THR A 544 -1.93 4.01 30.12
C THR A 544 -2.67 4.08 28.79
N ARG A 545 -3.46 3.06 28.45
CA ARG A 545 -4.56 3.24 27.50
C ARG A 545 -5.42 4.33 28.13
N PRO A 546 -5.89 5.35 27.39
CA PRO A 546 -6.92 6.20 27.93
C PRO A 546 -8.02 5.25 28.37
N ASN A 547 -8.30 5.22 29.67
CA ASN A 547 -9.51 4.59 30.14
C ASN A 547 -10.60 5.11 29.23
N SER A 548 -11.45 4.22 28.74
CA SER A 548 -12.70 4.51 28.02
C SER A 548 -13.70 5.29 28.90
N GLY A 549 -13.22 6.32 29.59
CA GLY A 549 -13.80 6.93 30.77
C GLY A 549 -13.18 8.27 31.20
N GLU A 550 -12.11 8.78 30.58
CA GLU A 550 -11.72 10.20 30.79
C GLU A 550 -12.28 11.08 29.67
N TYR A 551 -13.59 11.28 29.73
CA TYR A 551 -14.27 12.30 28.96
C TYR A 551 -13.94 13.67 29.55
N LEU A 552 -13.69 14.67 28.70
CA LEU A 552 -13.23 15.98 29.13
C LEU A 552 -14.28 16.68 30.01
N PHE A 553 -15.47 16.88 29.44
CA PHE A 553 -16.63 17.49 30.07
C PHE A 553 -17.86 17.21 29.21
N ASN A 554 -19.04 17.35 29.80
CA ASN A 554 -20.29 17.39 29.05
C ASN A 554 -20.65 18.84 28.72
N ILE A 555 -21.16 19.11 27.53
CA ILE A 555 -21.66 20.43 27.13
C ILE A 555 -23.17 20.37 27.05
N SER A 556 -23.87 21.17 27.86
CA SER A 556 -25.33 21.27 27.78
C SER A 556 -25.76 22.28 26.72
N LYS A 557 -25.18 23.47 26.77
CA LYS A 557 -25.49 24.59 25.88
C LYS A 557 -24.30 25.52 25.71
N PHE A 558 -24.33 26.31 24.65
CA PHE A 558 -23.37 27.37 24.42
C PHE A 558 -24.09 28.63 23.95
N LYS A 559 -23.43 29.77 24.15
CA LYS A 559 -23.95 31.08 23.81
C LYS A 559 -22.92 31.82 22.98
N LEU A 560 -23.37 32.42 21.89
CA LEU A 560 -22.60 33.32 21.06
C LEU A 560 -23.06 34.75 21.31
N THR A 561 -22.12 35.68 21.45
CA THR A 561 -22.41 37.09 21.70
C THR A 561 -21.59 37.97 20.75
N ASP A 562 -22.24 39.00 20.21
CA ASP A 562 -21.59 40.14 19.58
C ASP A 562 -21.35 41.18 20.66
N SER A 563 -20.09 41.35 21.05
CA SER A 563 -19.69 42.21 22.16
C SER A 563 -19.93 43.70 21.87
N VAL A 564 -20.12 44.08 20.61
CA VAL A 564 -20.35 45.46 20.17
C VAL A 564 -21.83 45.83 20.23
N SER A 565 -22.71 44.96 19.71
CA SER A 565 -24.16 45.21 19.73
C SER A 565 -24.85 44.73 21.01
N GLY A 566 -24.21 43.84 21.76
CA GLY A 566 -24.80 43.16 22.94
C GLY A 566 -25.81 42.08 22.57
N ASN A 567 -26.01 41.80 21.28
CA ASN A 567 -26.89 40.72 20.84
C ASN A 567 -26.27 39.37 21.16
N SER A 568 -27.10 38.42 21.58
CA SER A 568 -26.64 37.07 21.86
C SER A 568 -27.69 36.00 21.54
N SER A 569 -27.20 34.84 21.10
CA SER A 569 -28.01 33.65 20.79
C SER A 569 -27.50 32.46 21.60
N GLU A 570 -28.42 31.73 22.22
CA GLU A 570 -28.13 30.53 23.01
C GLU A 570 -28.59 29.28 22.24
N PHE A 571 -27.74 28.23 22.24
CA PHE A 571 -27.94 27.01 21.48
C PHE A 571 -27.80 25.78 22.40
N GLN A 572 -28.69 24.80 22.23
CA GLN A 572 -28.51 23.49 22.86
C GLN A 572 -27.37 22.75 22.16
N ALA A 573 -26.44 22.19 22.93
CA ALA A 573 -25.30 21.51 22.36
C ALA A 573 -25.70 20.24 21.59
N VAL A 574 -26.84 19.64 21.93
CA VAL A 574 -27.35 18.43 21.27
C VAL A 574 -27.98 18.68 19.89
N ASP A 575 -28.16 19.94 19.49
CA ASP A 575 -28.77 20.33 18.21
C ASP A 575 -27.75 20.40 17.05
N TYR A 576 -26.63 19.68 17.18
CA TYR A 576 -25.64 19.56 16.10
C TYR A 576 -26.23 18.82 14.88
N LYS A 577 -25.73 19.17 13.69
CA LYS A 577 -26.06 18.45 12.44
C LYS A 577 -25.17 17.24 12.22
N LEU A 578 -23.89 17.37 12.55
CA LEU A 578 -22.89 16.31 12.45
C LEU A 578 -22.00 16.32 13.69
N ASN A 579 -21.51 15.15 14.04
CA ASN A 579 -20.50 15.00 15.08
C ASN A 579 -19.43 13.99 14.67
N ARG A 580 -18.32 13.99 15.41
CA ARG A 580 -17.31 12.92 15.36
C ARG A 580 -16.89 12.59 16.79
N GLY A 581 -17.12 11.33 17.18
CA GLY A 581 -16.66 10.74 18.44
C GLY A 581 -17.50 11.06 19.69
N THR A 582 -18.40 12.03 19.63
CA THR A 582 -19.24 12.43 20.79
C THR A 582 -20.55 11.66 20.85
N GLN A 583 -21.23 11.69 22.00
CA GLN A 583 -22.55 11.07 22.17
C GLN A 583 -23.50 11.98 22.95
N LYS A 584 -24.80 11.71 22.86
CA LYS A 584 -25.79 12.33 23.74
C LYS A 584 -25.75 11.65 25.11
N ALA A 585 -25.89 12.44 26.18
CA ALA A 585 -25.90 11.97 27.56
C ALA A 585 -26.95 12.73 28.37
N GLU A 586 -27.43 12.16 29.48
CA GLU A 586 -28.34 12.88 30.39
C GLU A 586 -27.60 14.02 31.10
N CYS A 587 -28.23 15.19 31.14
CA CYS A 587 -27.71 16.37 31.83
C CYS A 587 -28.19 16.40 33.29
N SER A 588 -27.30 16.70 34.24
CA SER A 588 -27.64 16.81 35.66
C SER A 588 -28.65 17.93 35.98
N GLU A 589 -28.82 18.89 35.07
CA GLU A 589 -29.78 19.99 35.16
C GLU A 589 -31.12 19.67 34.47
N GLY A 590 -31.28 18.46 33.94
CA GLY A 590 -32.43 18.00 33.14
C GLY A 590 -32.21 18.17 31.63
N GLY A 591 -32.72 17.22 30.83
CA GLY A 591 -32.55 17.18 29.37
C GLY A 591 -31.30 16.42 28.90
N GLU A 592 -30.99 16.53 27.60
CA GLU A 592 -29.81 15.90 26.98
C GLU A 592 -28.64 16.91 26.88
N CYS A 593 -27.41 16.41 27.00
CA CYS A 593 -26.16 17.14 26.76
C CYS A 593 -25.27 16.36 25.79
N VAL A 594 -24.25 17.01 25.22
CA VAL A 594 -23.19 16.32 24.49
C VAL A 594 -22.13 15.87 25.49
N GLY A 595 -21.94 14.56 25.61
CA GLY A 595 -20.92 13.97 26.44
C GLY A 595 -19.97 13.11 25.62
N TYR A 596 -19.19 12.31 26.34
CA TYR A 596 -18.20 11.41 25.76
C TYR A 596 -17.11 12.13 24.95
N ILE A 597 -16.91 13.42 25.22
CA ILE A 597 -16.02 14.29 24.44
C ILE A 597 -14.57 13.93 24.77
N GLN A 598 -13.80 13.56 23.75
CA GLN A 598 -12.36 13.33 23.84
C GLN A 598 -11.59 14.34 22.97
N HIS A 599 -10.27 14.37 23.09
CA HIS A 599 -9.43 15.19 22.21
C HIS A 599 -9.69 14.87 20.73
N GLY A 600 -9.76 15.88 19.87
CA GLY A 600 -10.01 15.72 18.42
C GLY A 600 -11.47 15.44 18.01
N ASN A 601 -12.39 15.42 18.98
CA ASN A 601 -13.82 15.37 18.72
C ASN A 601 -14.32 16.73 18.21
N TRP A 602 -15.37 16.73 17.39
CA TRP A 602 -15.97 17.96 16.89
C TRP A 602 -17.48 17.84 16.71
N LEU A 603 -18.14 19.00 16.71
CA LEU A 603 -19.58 19.19 16.47
C LEU A 603 -19.74 20.24 15.37
N LYS A 604 -20.59 19.96 14.37
CA LYS A 604 -20.96 20.93 13.34
C LYS A 604 -22.40 21.40 13.58
N TYR A 605 -22.57 22.70 13.71
CA TYR A 605 -23.88 23.35 13.76
C TYR A 605 -24.10 24.10 12.44
N GLU A 606 -25.35 24.18 11.99
CA GLU A 606 -25.75 25.00 10.84
C GLU A 606 -26.88 25.96 11.22
N PRO A 607 -26.70 26.89 12.16
CA PRO A 607 -27.78 27.78 12.56
C PRO A 607 -27.83 28.98 11.63
N ALA A 608 -29.05 29.33 11.19
CA ALA A 608 -29.29 30.55 10.40
C ALA A 608 -28.94 31.85 11.17
N GLU A 609 -28.66 31.75 12.47
CA GLU A 609 -28.43 32.88 13.40
C GLU A 609 -26.95 33.12 13.74
N ILE A 610 -26.01 32.28 13.27
CA ILE A 610 -24.57 32.53 13.47
C ILE A 610 -24.09 33.48 12.37
N THR A 611 -23.89 34.74 12.72
CA THR A 611 -23.33 35.76 11.82
C THR A 611 -21.84 35.94 12.05
N THR A 612 -21.13 36.55 11.09
CA THR A 612 -19.71 36.89 11.23
C THR A 612 -19.43 37.98 12.29
N ALA A 613 -20.45 38.54 12.92
CA ALA A 613 -20.33 39.57 13.95
C ALA A 613 -20.18 39.01 15.37
N MET A 614 -20.39 37.70 15.58
CA MET A 614 -20.24 37.07 16.90
C MET A 614 -18.76 36.90 17.24
N ASP A 615 -18.31 37.48 18.35
CA ASP A 615 -16.89 37.53 18.75
C ASP A 615 -16.61 36.93 20.14
N SER A 616 -17.67 36.57 20.88
CA SER A 616 -17.60 35.90 22.17
C SER A 616 -18.33 34.55 22.14
N PHE A 617 -17.74 33.56 22.80
CA PHE A 617 -18.27 32.20 22.95
C PHE A 617 -18.23 31.81 24.43
N GLU A 618 -19.41 31.56 24.99
CA GLU A 618 -19.58 31.05 26.36
C GLU A 618 -20.12 29.63 26.31
N VAL A 619 -19.60 28.72 27.13
CA VAL A 619 -20.03 27.32 27.15
C VAL A 619 -20.49 26.91 28.54
N ARG A 620 -21.65 26.28 28.63
CA ARG A 620 -22.08 25.62 29.86
C ARG A 620 -21.58 24.18 29.84
N ALA A 621 -20.45 23.96 30.51
CA ALA A 621 -19.85 22.64 30.69
C ALA A 621 -20.17 22.05 32.08
N GLY A 622 -20.21 20.72 32.18
CA GLY A 622 -20.26 19.95 33.43
C GLY A 622 -19.10 18.96 33.50
N SER A 623 -18.52 18.77 34.70
CA SER A 623 -17.43 17.80 34.93
C SER A 623 -17.89 16.36 34.65
N ALA A 624 -17.03 15.56 34.02
CA ALA A 624 -17.28 14.15 33.71
C ALA A 624 -17.25 13.23 34.95
N ALA A 625 -16.78 13.69 36.11
CA ALA A 625 -16.77 12.92 37.34
C ALA A 625 -17.95 13.30 38.24
N ASN A 626 -18.92 12.38 38.36
CA ASN A 626 -19.98 12.35 39.38
C ASN A 626 -20.36 13.71 40.00
N GLY A 627 -21.06 14.52 39.21
CA GLY A 627 -22.02 15.51 39.67
C GLY A 627 -21.50 16.60 40.60
N GLN A 628 -20.71 17.55 40.10
CA GLN A 628 -20.79 18.97 40.51
C GLN A 628 -20.46 19.87 39.31
N GLY A 629 -21.44 20.64 38.85
CA GLY A 629 -21.30 21.58 37.73
C GLY A 629 -20.63 22.88 38.17
N ASN A 630 -19.60 23.31 37.43
CA ASN A 630 -19.05 24.66 37.50
C ASN A 630 -19.24 25.37 36.15
N ARG A 631 -19.50 26.67 36.20
CA ARG A 631 -19.55 27.56 35.02
C ARG A 631 -18.11 27.88 34.63
N ILE A 632 -17.74 27.69 33.37
CA ILE A 632 -16.46 28.14 32.80
C ILE A 632 -16.76 29.31 31.88
#